data_AF-A0A519W9L1-F1
#
_entry.id   AF-A0A519W9L1-F1
#
_cell.length_a   1.000
_cell.length_b   1.000
_cell.length_c   1.000
_cell.angle_alpha   90.00
_cell.angle_beta   90.00
_cell.angle_gamma   90.00
#
_symmetry.space_group_name_H-M   'P 1'
#
loop_
_entity.id
_entity.type
_entity.pdbx_description
1 polymer ?
#
loop_
_entity_poly.entity_id
_entity_poly.type
_entity_poly.pdbx_seq_one_letter_code
_entity_poly.pdbx_strand_id
1 'polypeptide(L)'
;MYLPAFLYQVATVIIPALVILSFIHYLFRKEFDKYLGLKFNQQSINDQLLPLKFQAHERIIVFVERINPSNILIRLHQQGISVADLQSLVINEINSEYQHNITQQLYINDETWNVVRKLKEDTIAMIGNA
;
A
#
# COMPACT_ATOMS: atom_id res chain seq x y z
N MET A 1 -48.95 27.39 49.95
CA MET A 1 -49.02 28.03 48.62
C MET A 1 -47.60 28.33 48.14
N TYR A 2 -46.76 27.31 47.95
CA TYR A 2 -45.34 27.46 47.55
C TYR A 2 -44.91 26.41 46.53
N LEU A 3 -45.55 25.24 46.56
CA LEU A 3 -45.34 24.15 45.60
C LEU A 3 -45.49 24.56 44.12
N PRO A 4 -46.53 25.30 43.69
CA PRO A 4 -46.66 25.65 42.26
C PRO A 4 -45.59 26.65 41.79
N ALA A 5 -45.16 27.56 42.67
CA ALA A 5 -44.09 28.51 42.36
C ALA A 5 -42.72 27.81 42.24
N PHE A 6 -42.46 26.83 43.10
CA PHE A 6 -41.25 26.00 43.04
C PHE A 6 -41.20 25.16 41.75
N LEU A 7 -42.31 24.50 41.39
CA LEU A 7 -42.39 23.71 40.16
C LEU A 7 -42.19 24.57 38.90
N TYR A 8 -42.72 25.80 38.90
CA TYR A 8 -42.54 26.74 37.80
C TYR A 8 -41.07 27.16 37.61
N GLN A 9 -40.37 27.45 38.72
CA GLN A 9 -38.94 27.81 38.71
C GLN A 9 -38.06 26.65 38.22
N VAL A 10 -38.36 25.42 38.64
CA VAL A 10 -37.63 24.23 38.20
C VAL A 10 -37.86 23.97 36.71
N ALA A 11 -39.10 24.09 36.23
CA ALA A 11 -39.43 23.93 34.82
C ALA A 11 -38.72 24.95 33.92
N THR A 12 -38.64 26.21 34.35
CA THR A 12 -37.98 27.29 33.58
C THR A 12 -36.47 27.08 33.42
N VAL A 13 -35.82 26.30 34.29
CA VAL A 13 -34.39 25.97 34.17
C VAL A 13 -34.16 24.66 33.41
N ILE A 14 -34.99 23.63 33.65
CA ILE A 14 -34.82 22.31 33.04
C ILE A 14 -35.15 22.33 31.54
N ILE A 15 -36.19 23.05 31.13
CA ILE A 15 -36.61 23.13 29.73
C ILE A 15 -35.50 23.69 28.81
N PRO A 16 -34.89 24.86 29.07
CA PRO A 16 -33.81 25.35 28.22
C PRO A 16 -32.56 24.46 28.27
N ALA A 17 -32.25 23.84 29.42
CA ALA A 17 -31.15 22.89 29.51
C ALA A 17 -31.35 21.67 28.60
N LEU A 18 -32.56 21.11 28.56
CA LEU A 18 -32.91 20.00 27.66
C LEU A 18 -32.87 20.42 26.19
N VAL A 19 -33.32 21.63 25.86
CA VAL A 19 -33.27 22.16 24.49
C VAL A 19 -31.82 22.30 24.01
N ILE A 20 -30.94 22.87 24.85
CA ILE A 20 -29.52 23.01 24.51
C ILE A 20 -28.86 21.64 24.33
N LEU A 21 -29.14 20.68 25.22
CA LEU A 21 -28.57 19.33 25.15
C LEU A 21 -29.04 18.59 23.91
N SER A 22 -30.32 18.70 23.57
CA SER A 22 -30.89 18.13 22.34
C SER A 22 -30.28 18.76 21.08
N PHE A 23 -30.11 20.08 21.08
CA PHE A 23 -29.51 20.82 19.97
C PHE A 23 -28.03 20.43 19.76
N ILE A 24 -27.25 20.34 20.83
CA ILE A 24 -25.86 19.86 20.79
C ILE A 24 -25.81 18.43 20.26
N HIS A 25 -26.65 17.53 20.78
CA HIS A 25 -26.68 16.15 20.34
C HIS A 25 -27.00 16.03 18.83
N TYR A 26 -27.96 16.82 18.33
CA TYR A 26 -28.29 16.86 16.91
C TYR A 26 -27.12 17.35 16.04
N LEU A 27 -26.45 18.42 16.47
CA LEU A 27 -25.32 19.01 15.73
C LEU A 27 -24.10 18.08 15.71
N PHE A 28 -23.76 17.50 16.86
CA PHE A 28 -22.61 16.61 17.00
C PHE A 28 -22.81 15.28 16.28
N ARG A 29 -24.02 14.70 16.29
CA ARG A 29 -24.29 13.41 15.63
C ARG A 29 -23.94 13.46 14.14
N LYS A 30 -24.31 14.54 13.45
CA LYS A 30 -24.06 14.71 12.01
C LYS A 30 -22.56 14.78 11.68
N GLU A 31 -21.79 15.53 12.47
CA GLU A 31 -20.34 15.66 12.28
C GLU A 31 -19.60 14.38 12.70
N PHE A 32 -20.05 13.72 13.77
CA PHE A 32 -19.44 12.50 14.31
C PHE A 32 -19.65 11.30 13.38
N ASP A 33 -20.86 11.12 12.83
CA ASP A 33 -21.15 10.06 11.86
C ASP A 33 -20.32 10.24 10.57
N LYS A 34 -20.13 11.49 10.13
CA LYS A 34 -19.27 11.81 8.97
C LYS A 34 -17.80 11.52 9.25
N TYR A 35 -17.30 11.92 10.42
CA TYR A 35 -15.91 11.70 10.82
C TYR A 35 -15.59 10.21 11.02
N LEU A 36 -16.46 9.48 11.71
CA LEU A 36 -16.35 8.03 11.89
C LEU A 36 -16.46 7.30 10.56
N GLY A 37 -17.46 7.64 9.73
CA GLY A 37 -17.66 7.02 8.41
C GLY A 37 -16.44 7.15 7.50
N LEU A 38 -15.81 8.34 7.46
CA LEU A 38 -14.58 8.54 6.69
C LEU A 38 -13.40 7.73 7.22
N LYS A 39 -13.22 7.67 8.55
CA LYS A 39 -12.14 6.90 9.16
C LYS A 39 -12.30 5.39 8.96
N PHE A 40 -13.50 4.86 9.19
CA PHE A 40 -13.77 3.43 8.97
C PHE A 40 -13.61 3.05 7.50
N ASN A 41 -14.03 3.92 6.57
CA ASN A 41 -13.90 3.64 5.15
C ASN A 41 -12.43 3.77 4.65
N GLN A 42 -11.64 4.68 5.21
CA GLN A 42 -10.20 4.74 4.94
C GLN A 42 -9.48 3.51 5.51
N GLN A 43 -9.86 3.05 6.69
CA GLN A 43 -9.27 1.87 7.33
C GLN A 43 -9.59 0.60 6.55
N SER A 44 -10.84 0.42 6.09
CA SER A 44 -11.22 -0.72 5.25
C SER A 44 -10.51 -0.75 3.90
N ILE A 45 -10.30 0.41 3.26
CA ILE A 45 -9.50 0.50 2.02
C ILE A 45 -8.04 0.12 2.30
N ASN A 46 -7.46 0.60 3.39
CA ASN A 46 -6.08 0.27 3.74
C ASN A 46 -5.90 -1.23 4.04
N ASP A 47 -6.88 -1.85 4.69
CA ASP A 47 -6.89 -3.29 4.98
C ASP A 47 -6.96 -4.14 3.70
N GLN A 48 -7.64 -3.66 2.65
CA GLN A 48 -7.68 -4.32 1.34
C GLN A 48 -6.39 -4.14 0.53
N LEU A 49 -5.68 -3.02 0.72
CA LEU A 49 -4.42 -2.73 0.02
C LEU A 49 -3.20 -3.40 0.67
N LEU A 50 -3.25 -3.64 1.98
CA LEU A 50 -2.21 -4.34 2.74
C LEU A 50 -1.74 -5.66 2.09
N PRO A 51 -2.62 -6.62 1.74
CA PRO A 51 -2.19 -7.87 1.10
C PRO A 51 -1.53 -7.64 -0.26
N LEU A 52 -1.99 -6.66 -1.04
CA LEU A 52 -1.39 -6.33 -2.34
C LEU A 52 0.02 -5.75 -2.17
N LYS A 53 0.24 -4.93 -1.14
CA LYS A 53 1.58 -4.43 -0.78
C LYS A 53 2.52 -5.56 -0.38
N PHE A 54 2.08 -6.47 0.49
CA PHE A 54 2.88 -7.63 0.88
C PHE A 54 3.24 -8.50 -0.33
N GLN A 55 2.25 -8.82 -1.17
CA GLN A 55 2.47 -9.60 -2.38
C GLN A 55 3.46 -8.91 -3.34
N ALA A 56 3.37 -7.59 -3.49
CA ALA A 56 4.31 -6.85 -4.32
C ALA A 56 5.75 -6.96 -3.80
N HIS A 57 5.94 -6.83 -2.49
CA HIS A 57 7.26 -7.00 -1.87
C HIS A 57 7.81 -8.42 -2.07
N GLU A 58 7.00 -9.46 -1.89
CA GLU A 58 7.41 -10.85 -2.16
C GLU A 58 7.84 -11.03 -3.63
N ARG A 59 7.07 -10.49 -4.58
CA ARG A 59 7.41 -10.58 -6.01
C ARG A 59 8.71 -9.86 -6.33
N ILE A 60 9.00 -8.73 -5.71
CA ILE A 60 10.28 -8.04 -5.89
C ILE A 60 11.44 -8.84 -5.29
N ILE A 61 11.27 -9.47 -4.13
CA ILE A 61 12.29 -10.35 -3.56
C ILE A 61 12.58 -11.51 -4.51
N VAL A 62 11.53 -12.15 -5.04
CA VAL A 62 11.68 -13.24 -6.03
C VAL A 62 12.35 -12.76 -7.31
N PHE A 63 11.99 -11.56 -7.80
CA PHE A 63 12.64 -10.95 -8.97
C PHE A 63 14.14 -10.79 -8.75
N VAL A 64 14.56 -10.22 -7.61
CA VAL A 64 15.97 -10.04 -7.25
C VAL A 64 16.71 -11.38 -7.22
N GLU A 65 16.11 -12.41 -6.65
CA GLU A 65 16.70 -13.76 -6.61
C GLU A 65 16.81 -14.40 -8.00
N ARG A 66 15.84 -14.13 -8.89
CA ARG A 66 15.81 -14.67 -10.26
C ARG A 66 16.85 -14.04 -11.17
N ILE A 67 17.10 -12.73 -11.04
CA ILE A 67 18.10 -12.00 -11.84
C ILE A 67 19.54 -12.19 -11.33
N ASN A 68 19.73 -12.87 -10.20
CA ASN A 68 21.06 -13.15 -9.66
C ASN A 68 21.93 -13.85 -10.74
N PRO A 69 23.07 -13.24 -11.16
CA PRO A 69 23.94 -13.76 -12.21
C PRO A 69 24.32 -15.22 -12.01
N SER A 70 24.66 -15.61 -10.78
CA SER A 70 25.09 -16.97 -10.46
C SER A 70 23.97 -17.99 -10.72
N ASN A 71 22.74 -17.65 -10.35
CA ASN A 71 21.59 -18.54 -10.51
C ASN A 71 21.11 -18.61 -11.97
N ILE A 72 21.05 -17.46 -12.65
CA ILE A 72 20.50 -17.38 -14.01
C ILE A 72 21.44 -18.01 -15.04
N LEU A 73 22.75 -17.86 -14.88
CA LEU A 73 23.75 -18.47 -15.78
C LEU A 73 23.68 -19.99 -15.73
N ILE A 74 23.57 -20.58 -14.53
CA ILE A 74 23.45 -22.03 -14.37
C ILE A 74 22.15 -22.55 -14.98
N ARG A 75 21.04 -21.83 -14.75
CA ARG A 75 19.70 -22.22 -15.23
C ARG A 75 19.55 -22.16 -16.75
N LEU A 76 20.19 -21.18 -17.39
CA LEU A 76 20.11 -20.96 -18.84
C LEU A 76 21.23 -21.62 -19.64
N HIS A 77 22.26 -22.15 -18.96
CA HIS A 77 23.34 -22.84 -19.64
C HIS A 77 22.85 -24.09 -20.37
N GLN A 78 23.20 -24.18 -21.66
CA GLN A 78 22.94 -25.35 -22.51
C GLN A 78 24.28 -25.84 -23.09
N GLN A 79 24.43 -27.16 -23.21
CA GLN A 79 25.65 -27.74 -23.78
C GLN A 79 25.83 -27.25 -25.23
N GLY A 80 26.99 -26.66 -25.53
CA GLY A 80 27.34 -26.17 -26.87
C GLY A 80 26.86 -24.75 -27.20
N ILE A 81 26.29 -24.00 -26.25
CA ILE A 81 25.93 -22.59 -26.47
C ILE A 81 27.17 -21.70 -26.60
N SER A 82 27.14 -20.75 -27.54
CA SER A 82 28.16 -19.70 -27.63
C SER A 82 28.02 -18.73 -26.45
N VAL A 83 29.14 -18.13 -26.02
CA VAL A 83 29.14 -17.10 -24.95
C VAL A 83 28.24 -15.92 -25.34
N ALA A 84 28.31 -15.46 -26.59
CA ALA A 84 27.50 -14.35 -27.08
C ALA A 84 25.99 -14.65 -27.06
N ASP A 85 25.63 -15.89 -27.43
CA ASP A 85 24.22 -16.31 -27.42
C ASP A 85 23.69 -16.45 -25.99
N LEU A 86 24.52 -16.98 -25.07
CA LEU A 86 24.17 -17.07 -23.65
C LEU A 86 23.99 -15.67 -23.03
N GLN A 87 24.87 -14.72 -23.32
CA GLN A 87 24.75 -13.33 -22.85
C GLN A 87 23.43 -12.70 -23.31
N SER A 88 23.12 -12.81 -24.60
CA SER A 88 21.85 -12.31 -25.16
C SER A 88 20.64 -12.98 -24.51
N LEU A 89 20.68 -14.30 -24.33
CA LEU A 89 19.62 -15.06 -23.67
C LEU A 89 19.37 -14.61 -22.23
N VAL A 90 20.43 -14.42 -21.45
CA VAL A 90 20.33 -13.96 -20.05
C VAL A 90 19.75 -12.55 -19.98
N ILE A 91 20.22 -11.63 -20.83
CA ILE A 91 19.72 -10.24 -20.88
C ILE A 91 18.23 -10.23 -21.24
N ASN A 92 17.81 -11.06 -22.19
CA ASN A 92 16.40 -11.18 -22.56
C ASN A 92 15.54 -11.72 -21.40
N GLU A 93 16.03 -12.71 -20.67
CA GLU A 93 15.34 -13.26 -19.50
C GLU A 93 15.17 -12.23 -18.39
N ILE A 94 16.22 -11.46 -18.07
CA ILE A 94 16.16 -10.37 -17.06
C ILE A 94 15.11 -9.33 -17.46
N ASN A 95 15.09 -8.93 -18.73
CA ASN A 95 14.11 -7.96 -19.23
C ASN A 95 12.69 -8.52 -19.16
N SER A 96 12.48 -9.79 -19.51
CA SER A 96 11.18 -10.46 -19.42
C SER A 96 10.66 -10.48 -17.97
N GLU A 97 11.49 -10.94 -17.03
CA GLU A 97 11.18 -10.95 -15.60
C GLU A 97 10.85 -9.56 -15.04
N TYR A 98 11.58 -8.52 -15.50
CA TYR A 98 11.29 -7.15 -15.13
C TYR A 98 9.92 -6.70 -15.65
N GLN A 99 9.59 -6.99 -16.92
CA GLN A 99 8.28 -6.66 -17.49
C GLN A 99 7.13 -7.37 -16.77
N HIS A 100 7.34 -8.61 -16.30
CA HIS A 100 6.35 -9.33 -15.50
C HIS A 100 6.12 -8.71 -14.12
N ASN A 101 7.07 -7.93 -13.60
CA ASN A 101 7.00 -7.34 -12.26
C ASN A 101 6.89 -5.80 -12.25
N ILE A 102 6.84 -5.15 -13.43
CA ILE A 102 6.77 -3.68 -13.55
C ILE A 102 5.55 -3.07 -12.86
N THR A 103 4.43 -3.80 -12.83
CA THR A 103 3.18 -3.35 -12.19
C THR A 103 3.29 -3.26 -10.67
N GLN A 104 4.25 -3.96 -10.06
CA GLN A 104 4.46 -3.95 -8.61
C GLN A 104 4.97 -2.61 -8.10
N GLN A 105 5.49 -1.74 -8.98
CA GLN A 105 5.90 -0.38 -8.64
C GLN A 105 4.76 0.46 -8.02
N LEU A 106 3.50 0.14 -8.31
CA LEU A 106 2.34 0.83 -7.75
C LEU A 106 2.21 0.63 -6.23
N TYR A 107 2.75 -0.48 -5.70
CA TYR A 107 2.52 -0.92 -4.32
C TYR A 107 3.77 -0.81 -3.44
N ILE A 108 4.87 -0.27 -3.97
CA ILE A 108 6.17 -0.19 -3.31
C ILE A 108 6.65 1.25 -3.34
N ASN A 109 7.44 1.65 -2.35
CA ASN A 109 8.01 2.99 -2.27
C ASN A 109 8.97 3.25 -3.45
N ASP A 110 8.97 4.49 -3.95
CA ASP A 110 9.79 4.92 -5.08
C ASP A 110 11.29 4.69 -4.85
N GLU A 111 11.78 4.90 -3.63
CA GLU A 111 13.17 4.66 -3.24
C GLU A 111 13.58 3.20 -3.49
N THR A 112 12.79 2.26 -2.96
CA THR A 112 13.03 0.82 -3.14
C THR A 112 12.94 0.43 -4.61
N TRP A 113 11.96 0.96 -5.34
CA TRP A 113 11.81 0.67 -6.77
C TRP A 113 13.00 1.18 -7.59
N ASN A 114 13.53 2.36 -7.27
CA ASN A 114 14.72 2.90 -7.92
C ASN A 114 15.96 2.01 -7.66
N VAL A 115 16.10 1.45 -6.45
CA VAL A 115 17.17 0.49 -6.14
C VAL A 115 17.03 -0.77 -6.98
N VAL A 116 15.81 -1.33 -7.11
CA VAL A 116 15.55 -2.52 -7.93
C VAL A 116 15.86 -2.27 -9.40
N ARG A 117 15.46 -1.11 -9.92
CA ARG A 117 15.78 -0.70 -11.30
C ARG A 117 17.29 -0.60 -11.51
N LYS A 118 17.99 0.04 -10.58
CA LYS A 118 19.45 0.16 -10.63
C LYS A 118 20.13 -1.22 -10.60
N LEU A 119 19.70 -2.10 -9.70
CA LEU A 119 20.22 -3.47 -9.62
C LEU A 119 20.07 -4.21 -10.96
N LYS A 120 18.91 -4.08 -11.62
CA LYS A 120 18.66 -4.68 -12.95
C LYS A 120 19.63 -4.13 -14.01
N GLU A 121 19.82 -2.81 -14.07
CA GLU A 121 20.77 -2.19 -15.00
C GLU A 121 22.23 -2.61 -14.70
N ASP A 122 22.63 -2.62 -13.43
CA ASP A 122 23.97 -3.05 -12.99
C ASP A 122 24.22 -4.53 -13.33
N THR A 123 23.18 -5.38 -13.20
CA THR A 123 23.25 -6.81 -13.56
C THR A 123 23.44 -7.00 -15.06
N ILE A 124 22.70 -6.26 -15.89
CA ILE A 124 22.85 -6.29 -17.34
C ILE A 124 24.24 -5.79 -17.75
N ALA A 125 24.72 -4.70 -17.15
CA ALA A 125 26.05 -4.17 -17.40
C ALA A 125 27.15 -5.17 -17.01
N MET A 126 26.98 -5.89 -15.90
CA MET A 126 27.91 -6.93 -15.47
C MET A 126 27.99 -8.08 -16.50
N ILE A 127 26.85 -8.52 -17.04
CA ILE A 127 26.81 -9.61 -18.03
C ILE A 127 27.35 -9.15 -19.39
N GLY A 128 27.04 -7.92 -19.79
CA GLY A 128 27.46 -7.38 -21.09
C GLY A 128 28.94 -6.96 -21.15
N ASN A 129 29.57 -6.66 -20.00
CA ASN A 129 30.99 -6.31 -19.92
C ASN A 129 31.88 -7.47 -19.45
N ALA A 130 31.32 -8.65 -19.19
CA ALA A 130 32.05 -9.88 -18.86
C ALA A 130 32.45 -10.65 -20.13
#